data_AF-A0A7C5LD49-F1
#
_entry.id   AF-A0A7C5LD49-F1
#
_cell.length_a   1.000
_cell.length_b   1.000
_cell.length_c   1.000
_cell.angle_alpha   90.00
_cell.angle_beta   90.00
_cell.angle_gamma   90.00
#
_symmetry.space_group_name_H-M   'P 1'
#
loop_
_entity.id
_entity.type
_entity.pdbx_description
1 polymer ?
#
loop_
_entity_poly.entity_id
_entity_poly.type
_entity_poly.pdbx_seq_one_letter_code
_entity_poly.pdbx_strand_id
1 'polypeptide(L)'
;MTDNEESPKITPVVSSAQDYTRYVHFLYLGGIALCIWLVNKIISSMWLAFGEPIKGVVIGLSILISLLLAFFLWRHERVKGLAYEVVTELSKVTWPTRKELYAAVIAVIIVSVITSTILFLFDAFWSWITTKLYAL
;
A
#
# COMPACT_ATOMS: atom_id res chain seq x y z
N MET A 1 9.33 -54.45 32.70
CA MET A 1 9.19 -53.16 33.39
C MET A 1 9.63 -52.06 32.41
N THR A 2 9.03 -52.08 31.22
CA THR A 2 8.22 -50.98 30.66
C THR A 2 9.04 -49.71 30.48
N ASP A 3 9.66 -49.62 29.31
CA ASP A 3 10.20 -48.41 28.73
C ASP A 3 9.12 -47.33 28.72
N ASN A 4 9.40 -46.22 29.40
CA ASN A 4 8.55 -45.05 29.39
C ASN A 4 8.64 -44.41 28.00
N GLU A 5 7.69 -44.75 27.13
CA GLU A 5 7.39 -43.97 25.92
C GLU A 5 6.90 -42.58 26.35
N GLU A 6 7.82 -41.62 26.36
CA GLU A 6 7.48 -40.22 26.45
C GLU A 6 6.73 -39.85 25.16
N SER A 7 5.40 -39.80 25.26
CA SER A 7 4.50 -39.45 24.17
C SER A 7 4.96 -38.14 23.51
N PRO A 8 5.12 -38.09 22.17
CA PRO A 8 5.53 -36.89 21.48
C PRO A 8 4.48 -35.80 21.73
N LYS A 9 4.91 -34.70 22.37
CA LYS A 9 4.09 -33.54 22.68
C LYS A 9 3.49 -33.00 21.38
N ILE A 10 2.24 -33.38 21.10
CA ILE A 10 1.48 -32.87 19.96
C ILE A 10 1.28 -31.39 20.20
N THR A 11 2.14 -30.56 19.63
CA THR A 11 1.88 -29.13 19.49
C THR A 11 0.55 -29.02 18.73
N PRO A 12 -0.44 -28.28 19.23
CA PRO A 12 -1.69 -28.13 18.51
C PRO A 12 -1.36 -27.57 17.14
N VAL A 13 -1.79 -28.27 16.08
CA VAL A 13 -1.75 -27.75 14.71
C VAL A 13 -2.66 -26.53 14.73
N VAL A 14 -2.07 -25.36 14.94
CA VAL A 14 -2.79 -24.09 14.91
C VAL A 14 -3.38 -23.98 13.51
N SER A 15 -4.72 -23.95 13.45
CA SER A 15 -5.45 -23.75 12.20
C SER A 15 -4.94 -22.46 11.57
N SER A 16 -4.23 -22.55 10.46
CA SER A 16 -3.61 -21.42 9.76
C SER A 16 -4.60 -20.30 9.45
N ALA A 17 -5.91 -20.61 9.34
CA ALA A 17 -6.98 -19.64 9.18
C ALA A 17 -7.17 -18.71 10.40
N GLN A 18 -6.87 -19.17 11.62
CA GLN A 18 -7.02 -18.39 12.85
C GLN A 18 -5.95 -17.28 12.96
N ASP A 19 -4.74 -17.52 12.43
CA ASP A 19 -3.62 -16.58 12.55
C ASP A 19 -3.83 -15.31 11.69
N TYR A 20 -4.55 -15.42 10.57
CA TYR A 20 -4.73 -14.31 9.63
C TYR A 20 -5.82 -13.30 10.02
N THR A 21 -6.67 -13.63 10.99
CA THR A 21 -7.74 -12.76 11.50
C THR A 21 -7.23 -11.39 11.96
N ARG A 22 -6.04 -11.34 12.57
CA ARG A 22 -5.40 -10.11 13.03
C ARG A 22 -5.13 -9.13 11.89
N TYR A 23 -4.65 -9.63 10.74
CA TYR A 23 -4.37 -8.80 9.57
C TYR A 23 -5.65 -8.26 8.92
N VAL A 24 -6.74 -9.03 8.98
CA VAL A 24 -8.05 -8.56 8.51
C VAL A 24 -8.55 -7.38 9.35
N HIS A 25 -8.35 -7.40 10.67
CA HIS A 25 -8.69 -6.25 11.51
C HIS A 25 -7.86 -5.00 11.17
N PHE A 26 -6.55 -5.15 10.92
CA PHE A 26 -5.70 -4.05 10.46
C PHE A 26 -6.17 -3.48 9.10
N LEU A 27 -6.58 -4.35 8.17
CA LEU A 27 -7.16 -3.94 6.89
C LEU A 27 -8.42 -3.08 7.09
N TYR A 28 -9.33 -3.49 7.97
CA TYR A 28 -10.54 -2.71 8.27
C TYR A 28 -10.22 -1.37 8.94
N LEU A 29 -9.28 -1.33 9.89
CA LEU A 29 -8.85 -0.07 10.51
C LEU A 29 -8.22 0.90 9.50
N GLY A 30 -7.36 0.40 8.62
CA GLY A 30 -6.79 1.18 7.51
C GLY A 30 -7.87 1.67 6.54
N GLY A 31 -8.83 0.82 6.21
CA GLY A 31 -9.97 1.17 5.36
C GLY A 31 -10.84 2.29 5.93
N ILE A 32 -11.09 2.28 7.25
CA ILE A 32 -11.80 3.36 7.94
C ILE A 32 -11.02 4.67 7.85
N ALA A 33 -9.73 4.66 8.16
CA ALA A 33 -8.89 5.86 8.10
C ALA A 33 -8.86 6.46 6.67
N LEU A 34 -8.75 5.60 5.65
CA LEU A 34 -8.80 6.01 4.25
C LEU A 34 -10.16 6.60 3.89
N CYS A 35 -11.26 6.00 4.34
CA CYS A 35 -12.61 6.54 4.11
C CYS A 35 -12.79 7.90 4.78
N ILE A 36 -12.32 8.10 6.02
CA ILE A 36 -12.35 9.41 6.69
C ILE A 36 -11.59 10.45 5.85
N TRP A 37 -10.37 10.12 5.40
CA TRP A 37 -9.57 11.02 4.59
C TRP A 37 -10.26 11.38 3.27
N LEU A 38 -10.81 10.39 2.58
CA LEU A 38 -11.46 10.54 1.28
C LEU A 38 -12.77 11.34 1.39
N VAL A 39 -13.62 11.02 2.35
CA VAL A 39 -14.86 11.76 2.62
C VAL A 39 -14.54 13.21 3.00
N ASN A 40 -13.57 13.43 3.87
CA ASN A 40 -13.12 14.78 4.24
C ASN A 40 -12.61 15.55 3.01
N LYS A 41 -11.84 14.91 2.12
CA LYS A 41 -11.33 15.55 0.90
C LYS A 41 -12.45 15.89 -0.09
N ILE A 42 -13.46 15.02 -0.23
CA ILE A 42 -14.60 15.27 -1.12
C ILE A 42 -15.46 16.40 -0.56
N ILE A 43 -15.85 16.34 0.72
CA ILE A 43 -16.70 17.36 1.35
C ILE A 43 -16.00 18.72 1.33
N SER A 44 -14.70 18.78 1.67
CA SER A 44 -13.94 20.03 1.61
C SER A 44 -13.81 20.57 0.19
N SER A 45 -13.61 19.72 -0.82
CA SER A 45 -13.52 20.15 -2.22
C SER A 45 -14.86 20.67 -2.75
N MET A 46 -15.97 20.02 -2.37
CA MET A 46 -17.32 20.49 -2.73
C MET A 46 -17.66 21.81 -2.04
N TRP A 47 -17.28 21.97 -0.77
CA TRP A 47 -17.58 23.16 0.03
C TRP A 47 -16.77 24.38 -0.40
N LEU A 48 -15.53 24.18 -0.86
CA LEU A 48 -14.65 25.26 -1.31
C LEU A 48 -15.26 26.10 -2.44
N ALA A 49 -16.15 25.52 -3.24
CA ALA A 49 -16.91 26.25 -4.27
C ALA A 49 -17.93 27.25 -3.69
N PHE A 50 -18.35 27.08 -2.44
CA PHE A 50 -19.37 27.89 -1.76
C PHE A 50 -18.81 28.78 -0.64
N GLY A 51 -17.54 28.61 -0.24
CA GLY A 51 -16.86 29.42 0.77
C GLY A 51 -15.80 28.65 1.57
N GLU A 52 -15.18 29.32 2.55
CA GLU A 52 -14.20 28.68 3.45
C GLU A 52 -14.88 27.61 4.31
N PRO A 53 -14.45 26.34 4.23
CA PRO A 53 -15.07 25.25 4.98
C PRO A 53 -14.82 25.41 6.48
N ILE A 54 -15.90 25.35 7.27
CA ILE A 54 -15.82 25.31 8.73
C ILE A 54 -15.23 23.96 9.14
N LYS A 55 -13.94 23.95 9.45
CA LYS A 55 -13.13 22.74 9.68
C LYS A 55 -13.77 21.75 10.69
N GLY A 56 -14.36 22.26 11.77
CA GLY A 56 -14.98 21.41 12.80
C GLY A 56 -16.18 20.60 12.30
N VAL A 57 -17.04 21.21 11.48
CA VAL A 57 -18.24 20.55 10.93
C VAL A 57 -17.85 19.51 9.89
N VAL A 58 -16.91 19.85 9.00
CA VAL A 58 -16.44 18.94 7.95
C VAL A 58 -15.80 17.69 8.55
N ILE A 59 -14.94 17.84 9.56
CA ILE A 59 -14.31 16.71 10.24
C ILE A 59 -15.35 15.85 10.96
N GLY A 60 -16.26 16.46 11.72
CA GLY A 60 -17.31 15.75 12.44
C GLY A 60 -18.20 14.92 11.51
N LEU A 61 -18.67 15.53 10.42
CA LEU A 61 -19.51 14.86 9.43
C LEU A 61 -18.76 13.73 8.71
N SER A 62 -17.47 13.95 8.38
CA SER A 62 -16.64 12.93 7.72
C SER A 62 -16.46 11.69 8.59
N ILE A 63 -16.21 11.86 9.89
CA ILE A 63 -16.07 10.75 10.83
C ILE A 63 -17.39 9.97 10.94
N LEU A 64 -18.52 10.67 11.08
CA LEU A 64 -19.83 10.03 11.19
C LEU A 64 -20.19 9.22 9.94
N ILE A 65 -20.06 9.82 8.76
CA ILE A 65 -20.34 9.13 7.49
C ILE A 65 -19.41 7.93 7.31
N SER A 66 -18.12 8.09 7.61
CA SER A 66 -17.16 7.00 7.46
C SER A 66 -17.42 5.85 8.43
N LEU A 67 -17.83 6.13 9.67
CA LEU A 67 -18.18 5.08 10.64
C LEU A 67 -19.44 4.32 10.22
N LEU A 68 -20.46 5.02 9.72
CA LEU A 68 -21.68 4.40 9.20
C LEU A 68 -21.38 3.50 8.00
N LEU A 69 -20.58 4.00 7.05
CA LEU A 69 -20.17 3.24 5.89
C LEU A 69 -19.36 2.00 6.29
N ALA A 70 -18.41 2.14 7.21
CA ALA A 70 -17.63 1.03 7.72
C ALA A 70 -18.49 -0.02 8.44
N PHE A 71 -19.47 0.40 9.23
CA PHE A 71 -20.42 -0.50 9.86
C PHE A 71 -21.25 -1.27 8.84
N PHE A 72 -21.73 -0.59 7.79
CA PHE A 72 -22.46 -1.22 6.70
C PHE A 72 -21.61 -2.24 5.93
N LEU A 73 -20.35 -1.88 5.61
CA LEU A 73 -19.40 -2.77 4.95
C LEU A 73 -19.04 -3.98 5.82
N TRP A 74 -18.90 -3.80 7.14
CA TRP A 74 -18.69 -4.92 8.06
C TRP A 74 -19.89 -5.85 7.98
N ARG A 75 -21.13 -5.37 7.95
CA ARG A 75 -22.28 -6.27 7.94
C ARG A 75 -22.37 -7.16 6.69
N HIS A 76 -21.76 -6.76 5.57
CA HIS A 76 -21.86 -7.49 4.31
C HIS A 76 -20.89 -8.70 4.24
N GLU A 77 -21.43 -9.92 4.28
CA GLU A 77 -20.65 -11.16 4.33
C GLU A 77 -19.72 -11.35 3.12
N ARG A 78 -20.16 -10.94 1.93
CA ARG A 78 -19.32 -10.95 0.72
C ARG A 78 -18.03 -10.14 0.87
N VAL A 79 -18.09 -8.98 1.53
CA VAL A 79 -16.92 -8.09 1.70
C VAL A 79 -15.93 -8.71 2.68
N LYS A 80 -16.43 -9.36 3.75
CA LYS A 80 -15.58 -10.13 4.66
C LYS A 80 -14.88 -11.28 3.95
N GLY A 81 -15.64 -12.08 3.18
CA GLY A 81 -15.09 -13.22 2.46
C GLY A 81 -13.92 -12.83 1.56
N LEU A 82 -14.11 -11.76 0.78
CA LEU A 82 -13.05 -11.21 -0.09
C LEU A 82 -11.84 -10.72 0.71
N ALA A 83 -12.05 -10.05 1.86
CA ALA A 83 -10.94 -9.60 2.70
C ALA A 83 -10.11 -10.77 3.23
N TYR A 84 -10.76 -11.85 3.68
CA TYR A 84 -10.07 -13.06 4.14
C TYR A 84 -9.32 -13.76 2.99
N GLU A 85 -9.93 -13.84 1.81
CA GLU A 85 -9.29 -14.43 0.62
C GLU A 85 -8.04 -13.65 0.23
N VAL A 86 -8.12 -12.31 0.12
CA VAL A 86 -6.98 -11.46 -0.22
C VAL A 86 -5.84 -11.59 0.80
N VAL A 87 -6.14 -11.61 2.10
CA VAL A 87 -5.10 -11.80 3.13
C VAL A 87 -4.47 -13.19 3.03
N THR A 88 -5.26 -14.22 2.70
CA THR A 88 -4.78 -15.60 2.53
C THR A 88 -3.92 -15.75 1.27
N GLU A 89 -4.24 -15.04 0.19
CA GLU A 89 -3.39 -15.03 -1.01
C GLU A 89 -2.13 -14.18 -0.81
N LEU A 90 -2.24 -13.05 -0.12
CA LEU A 90 -1.09 -12.21 0.21
C LEU A 90 -0.08 -12.91 1.14
N SER A 91 -0.52 -13.83 2.00
CA SER A 91 0.39 -14.60 2.85
C SER A 91 1.24 -15.61 2.08
N LYS A 92 0.82 -15.98 0.86
CA LYS A 92 1.59 -16.83 -0.05
C LYS A 92 2.61 -16.03 -0.86
N VAL A 93 2.49 -14.71 -0.92
CA VAL A 93 3.42 -13.84 -1.65
C VAL A 93 4.74 -13.79 -0.89
N THR A 94 5.78 -14.36 -1.48
CA THR A 94 7.14 -14.27 -0.95
C THR A 94 7.70 -12.88 -1.24
N TRP A 95 7.67 -12.01 -0.23
CA TRP A 95 8.28 -10.70 -0.32
C TRP A 95 9.81 -10.83 -0.40
N PRO A 96 10.47 -10.07 -1.30
CA PRO A 96 11.91 -10.13 -1.46
C PRO A 96 12.59 -9.73 -0.16
N THR A 97 13.73 -10.36 0.13
CA THR A 97 14.50 -9.99 1.32
C THR A 97 15.06 -8.57 1.15
N ARG A 98 15.35 -7.88 2.27
CA ARG A 98 15.93 -6.52 2.20
C ARG A 98 17.18 -6.47 1.31
N LYS A 99 18.00 -7.53 1.33
CA LYS A 99 19.21 -7.64 0.51
C LYS A 99 18.88 -7.70 -0.98
N GLU A 100 17.88 -8.48 -1.38
CA GLU A 100 17.41 -8.54 -2.78
C GLU A 100 16.83 -7.20 -3.24
N LEU A 101 16.04 -6.53 -2.38
CA LEU A 101 15.51 -5.20 -2.69
C LEU A 101 16.63 -4.19 -2.95
N TYR A 102 17.65 -4.15 -2.09
CA TYR A 102 18.80 -3.25 -2.30
C TYR A 102 19.57 -3.60 -3.56
N ALA A 103 19.80 -4.88 -3.85
CA ALA A 103 20.47 -5.29 -5.08
C ALA A 103 19.70 -4.84 -6.33
N ALA A 104 18.37 -5.01 -6.34
CA ALA A 104 17.52 -4.56 -7.44
C ALA A 104 17.54 -3.03 -7.60
N VAL A 105 17.40 -2.27 -6.51
CA VAL A 105 17.43 -0.79 -6.55
C VAL A 105 18.80 -0.28 -7.02
N ILE A 106 19.90 -0.86 -6.54
CA ILE A 106 21.26 -0.49 -6.97
C ILE A 106 21.45 -0.75 -8.46
N ALA A 107 20.98 -1.88 -8.97
CA ALA A 107 21.06 -2.18 -10.40
C ALA A 107 20.32 -1.12 -11.24
N VAL A 108 19.10 -0.73 -10.84
CA VAL A 108 18.34 0.32 -11.52
C VAL A 108 19.07 1.66 -11.48
N ILE A 109 19.62 2.05 -10.33
CA ILE A 109 20.40 3.29 -10.18
C ILE A 109 21.59 3.32 -11.15
N ILE A 110 22.34 2.22 -11.24
CA ILE A 110 23.50 2.12 -12.13
C ILE A 110 23.06 2.30 -13.60
N VAL A 111 22.00 1.61 -14.01
CA VAL A 111 21.46 1.73 -15.37
C VAL A 111 20.98 3.16 -15.64
N SER A 112 20.24 3.77 -14.72
CA SER A 112 19.78 5.15 -14.86
C SER A 112 20.94 6.14 -15.00
N VAL A 113 22.02 5.99 -14.23
CA VAL A 113 23.21 6.85 -14.31
C VAL A 113 23.93 6.68 -15.65
N ILE A 114 24.09 5.45 -16.13
CA ILE A 114 24.71 5.19 -17.44
C ILE A 114 23.86 5.82 -18.55
N THR A 115 22.55 5.56 -18.55
CA THR A 115 21.63 6.11 -19.54
C THR A 115 21.62 7.64 -19.51
N SER A 116 21.54 8.26 -18.33
CA SER A 116 21.55 9.73 -18.23
C SER A 116 22.87 10.32 -18.70
N THR A 117 24.00 9.65 -18.45
CA THR A 117 25.32 10.10 -18.93
C THR A 117 25.40 10.06 -20.45
N ILE A 118 24.92 8.98 -21.07
CA ILE A 118 24.91 8.87 -22.54
C ILE A 118 24.01 9.95 -23.17
N LEU A 119 22.82 10.15 -22.61
CA LEU A 119 21.90 11.19 -23.09
C LEU A 119 22.50 12.59 -22.93
N PHE A 120 23.11 12.88 -21.79
CA PHE A 120 23.79 14.16 -21.56
C PHE A 120 24.88 14.44 -22.60
N LEU A 121 25.69 13.43 -22.95
CA LEU A 121 26.72 13.57 -23.97
C LEU A 121 26.12 13.80 -25.36
N PHE A 122 25.02 13.12 -25.68
CA PHE A 122 24.31 13.31 -26.94
C PHE A 122 23.73 14.72 -27.03
N ASP A 123 23.06 15.20 -25.99
CA ASP A 123 22.52 16.57 -25.92
C ASP A 123 23.61 17.62 -26.07
N ALA A 124 24.76 17.43 -25.40
CA ALA A 124 25.91 18.33 -25.52
C ALA A 124 26.52 18.31 -26.94
N PHE A 125 26.63 17.13 -27.55
CA PHE A 125 27.14 16.98 -28.91
C PHE A 125 26.24 17.67 -29.94
N TRP A 126 24.92 17.50 -29.85
CA TRP A 126 23.99 18.19 -30.75
C TRP A 126 23.94 19.69 -30.53
N SER A 127 24.02 20.14 -29.28
CA SER A 127 24.13 21.57 -28.98
C SER A 127 25.38 22.17 -29.65
N TRP A 128 26.51 21.48 -29.59
CA TRP A 128 27.74 21.90 -30.25
C TRP A 128 27.60 21.96 -31.77
N ILE A 129 27.05 20.91 -32.40
CA ILE A 129 26.83 20.87 -33.86
C ILE A 129 25.89 21.99 -34.31
N THR A 130 24.73 22.10 -33.68
CA THR A 130 23.70 23.06 -34.08
C THR A 130 24.20 24.50 -33.92
N THR A 131 24.92 24.80 -32.84
CA THR A 131 25.56 26.11 -32.65
C THR A 131 26.53 26.44 -33.79
N LYS A 132 27.33 25.46 -34.26
CA LYS A 132 28.25 25.67 -35.39
C LYS A 132 27.52 25.85 -36.71
N LEU A 133 26.44 25.12 -36.94
CA LEU A 133 25.65 25.22 -38.18
C LEU A 133 24.88 26.54 -38.27
N TYR A 134 24.27 27.02 -37.18
CA TYR A 134 23.54 28.29 -37.18
C TYR A 134 24.45 29.53 -37.12
N ALA A 135 25.73 29.36 -36.77
CA ALA A 135 26.73 30.43 -36.77
C ALA A 135 27.46 30.62 -38.13
N LEU A 136 27.22 29.71 -39.09
CA LEU A 136 27.67 29.81 -40.48
C LEU A 136 26.62 30.56 -41.31
#